data_AF-A0A7V1FVY5-F1
#
_entry.id   AF-A0A7V1FVY5-F1
#
_cell.length_a   1.000
_cell.length_b   1.000
_cell.length_c   1.000
_cell.angle_alpha   90.00
_cell.angle_beta   90.00
_cell.angle_gamma   90.00
#
_symmetry.space_group_name_H-M   'P 1'
#
loop_
_entity.id
_entity.type
_entity.pdbx_description
1 polymer ?
#
loop_
_entity_poly.entity_id
_entity_poly.type
_entity_poly.pdbx_seq_one_letter_code
_entity_poly.pdbx_strand_id
1 'polypeptide(L)'
;MRLKQALITAITLIFLLLLSTLSYGSAMDDEFDKMVIGWFNNLAEHAPGIGMDYGNQEQEFNDIQPDYGAGGTITSECKYDEECFQCMKAHAKTARDLMIKLEKVYVIYQRTMKKYDMMVAIADGAANLGQYAKYAWMMQKGSPRSEMNVAKKKFENKYDNSQVNKLQKLNAELVAIGDCEKQHMGNPNWYNLNAVPLYTQLSIRYKR
;
A
#
# COMPACT_ATOMS: atom_id res chain seq x y z
N MET A 1 -33.45 -25.29 -4.80
CA MET A 1 -33.02 -24.17 -5.66
C MET A 1 -33.06 -22.81 -4.95
N ARG A 2 -34.16 -22.44 -4.27
CA ARG A 2 -34.32 -21.13 -3.61
C ARG A 2 -33.36 -20.84 -2.43
N LEU A 3 -32.91 -21.86 -1.70
CA LEU A 3 -31.95 -21.71 -0.60
C LEU A 3 -30.53 -21.33 -1.06
N LYS A 4 -30.09 -21.78 -2.25
CA LYS A 4 -28.77 -21.43 -2.80
C LYS A 4 -28.70 -19.97 -3.25
N GLN A 5 -29.76 -19.48 -3.88
CA GLN A 5 -29.87 -18.06 -4.28
C GLN A 5 -29.96 -17.12 -3.07
N ALA A 6 -30.66 -17.53 -2.00
CA ALA A 6 -30.76 -16.74 -0.76
C ALA A 6 -29.42 -16.63 -0.01
N LEU A 7 -28.59 -17.67 -0.03
CA LEU A 7 -27.26 -17.65 0.60
C LEU A 7 -26.29 -16.74 -0.18
N ILE A 8 -26.31 -16.81 -1.51
CA ILE A 8 -25.47 -15.99 -2.40
C ILE A 8 -25.85 -14.51 -2.30
N THR A 9 -27.15 -14.19 -2.20
CA THR A 9 -27.62 -12.82 -2.00
C THR A 9 -27.32 -12.27 -0.60
N ALA A 10 -27.36 -13.11 0.43
CA ALA A 10 -26.99 -12.70 1.79
C ALA A 10 -25.48 -12.39 1.91
N ILE A 11 -24.62 -13.22 1.30
CA ILE A 11 -23.16 -13.01 1.29
C ILE A 11 -22.79 -11.73 0.52
N THR A 12 -23.43 -11.48 -0.63
CA THR A 12 -23.19 -10.25 -1.42
C THR A 12 -23.70 -8.98 -0.73
N LEU A 13 -24.82 -9.04 -0.01
CA LEU A 13 -25.34 -7.90 0.76
C LEU A 13 -24.46 -7.56 1.97
N ILE A 14 -23.92 -8.56 2.67
CA ILE A 14 -22.98 -8.35 3.79
C ILE A 14 -21.68 -7.72 3.29
N PHE A 15 -21.18 -8.16 2.12
CA PHE A 15 -19.97 -7.61 1.49
C PHE A 15 -20.14 -6.16 1.00
N LEU A 16 -21.30 -5.83 0.42
CA LEU A 16 -21.63 -4.46 -0.03
C LEU A 16 -21.81 -3.49 1.15
N LEU A 17 -22.31 -3.95 2.29
CA LEU A 17 -22.47 -3.12 3.49
C LEU A 17 -21.12 -2.83 4.18
N LEU A 18 -20.16 -3.75 4.14
CA LEU A 18 -18.83 -3.58 4.73
C LEU A 18 -17.90 -2.65 3.94
N LEU A 19 -18.07 -2.55 2.62
CA LEU A 19 -17.30 -1.63 1.75
C LEU A 19 -17.60 -0.14 2.03
N SER A 20 -18.67 0.18 2.77
CA SER A 20 -19.11 1.56 2.99
C SER A 20 -18.41 2.27 4.16
N THR A 21 -17.60 1.58 4.97
CA THR A 21 -17.08 2.12 6.24
C THR A 21 -15.60 2.54 6.23
N LEU A 22 -14.85 2.39 5.14
CA LEU A 22 -13.42 2.75 5.08
C LEU A 22 -13.16 4.01 4.24
N SER A 23 -13.69 5.13 4.71
CA SER A 23 -13.26 6.46 4.27
C SER A 23 -11.84 6.72 4.77
N TYR A 24 -10.84 6.62 3.88
CA TYR A 24 -9.66 7.51 3.73
C TYR A 24 -8.54 6.96 2.79
N GLY A 25 -8.74 5.85 2.06
CA GLY A 25 -7.81 5.28 1.06
C GLY A 25 -8.35 5.15 -0.39
N SER A 26 -9.49 5.77 -0.66
CA SER A 26 -10.61 5.31 -1.51
C SER A 26 -10.49 5.43 -3.05
N ALA A 27 -9.30 5.35 -3.64
CA ALA A 27 -9.21 5.33 -5.12
C ALA A 27 -8.15 4.39 -5.68
N MET A 28 -7.37 3.73 -4.83
CA MET A 28 -6.34 2.79 -5.24
C MET A 28 -6.74 1.36 -4.90
N ASP A 29 -7.39 1.18 -3.75
CA ASP A 29 -7.97 -0.09 -3.30
C ASP A 29 -9.24 -0.40 -4.12
N ASP A 30 -10.13 0.58 -4.32
CA ASP A 30 -11.44 0.39 -4.98
C ASP A 30 -11.42 -0.28 -6.35
N GLU A 31 -10.45 0.04 -7.23
CA GLU A 31 -10.40 -0.54 -8.57
C GLU A 31 -9.86 -1.97 -8.55
N PHE A 32 -8.89 -2.23 -7.66
CA PHE A 32 -8.38 -3.57 -7.41
C PHE A 32 -9.47 -4.41 -6.75
N ASP A 33 -10.05 -3.96 -5.64
CA ASP A 33 -11.12 -4.64 -4.92
C ASP A 33 -12.33 -4.95 -5.82
N LYS A 34 -12.75 -4.05 -6.70
CA LYS A 34 -13.84 -4.35 -7.67
C LYS A 34 -13.49 -5.49 -8.63
N MET A 35 -12.25 -5.52 -9.13
CA MET A 35 -11.77 -6.58 -10.02
C MET A 35 -11.64 -7.91 -9.28
N VAL A 36 -11.12 -7.87 -8.05
CA VAL A 36 -11.04 -9.02 -7.13
C VAL A 36 -12.42 -9.61 -6.86
N ILE A 37 -13.40 -8.77 -6.51
CA ILE A 37 -14.79 -9.18 -6.27
C ILE A 37 -15.40 -9.79 -7.53
N GLY A 38 -15.18 -9.17 -8.70
CA GLY A 38 -15.66 -9.69 -9.98
C GLY A 38 -15.10 -11.08 -10.30
N TRP A 39 -13.81 -11.28 -10.07
CA TRP A 39 -13.14 -12.57 -10.30
C TRP A 39 -13.62 -13.65 -9.31
N PHE A 40 -13.79 -13.32 -8.02
CA PHE A 40 -14.32 -14.25 -7.02
C PHE A 40 -15.75 -14.69 -7.30
N ASN A 41 -16.61 -13.76 -7.72
CA ASN A 41 -17.98 -14.10 -8.09
C ASN A 41 -18.01 -15.11 -9.25
N ASN A 42 -17.15 -14.91 -10.25
CA ASN A 42 -16.99 -15.84 -11.36
C ASN A 42 -16.46 -17.21 -10.89
N LEU A 43 -15.45 -17.22 -10.01
CA LEU A 43 -14.87 -18.47 -9.49
C LEU A 43 -15.87 -19.27 -8.64
N ALA A 44 -16.64 -18.59 -7.78
CA ALA A 44 -17.63 -19.21 -6.90
C ALA A 44 -18.79 -19.85 -7.68
N GLU A 45 -19.15 -19.30 -8.85
CA GLU A 45 -20.12 -19.90 -9.78
C GLU A 45 -19.62 -21.23 -10.38
N HIS A 46 -18.30 -21.38 -10.54
CA HIS A 46 -17.69 -22.52 -11.23
C HIS A 46 -17.02 -23.54 -10.28
N ALA A 47 -16.83 -23.21 -9.00
CA ALA A 47 -16.22 -24.09 -8.00
C ALA A 47 -16.97 -24.05 -6.64
N PRO A 48 -18.20 -24.61 -6.56
CA PRO A 48 -19.01 -24.62 -5.36
C PRO A 48 -18.45 -25.62 -4.32
N GLY A 49 -17.42 -25.22 -3.58
CA GLY A 49 -16.75 -26.05 -2.60
C GLY A 49 -15.54 -25.38 -1.94
N ILE A 50 -15.08 -24.27 -2.50
CA ILE A 50 -14.05 -23.42 -1.91
C ILE A 50 -14.73 -22.53 -0.86
N GLY A 51 -14.86 -23.06 0.35
CA GLY A 51 -15.26 -22.28 1.51
C GLY A 51 -14.06 -21.51 2.04
N MET A 52 -14.09 -20.18 1.91
CA MET A 52 -13.12 -19.31 2.57
C MET A 52 -13.73 -18.73 3.83
N ASP A 53 -13.01 -18.83 4.93
CA ASP A 53 -13.29 -18.06 6.14
C ASP A 53 -12.75 -16.63 5.96
N TYR A 54 -13.48 -15.84 5.18
CA TYR A 54 -13.14 -14.46 4.84
C TYR A 54 -13.01 -13.57 6.07
N GLY A 55 -13.79 -13.82 7.13
CA GLY A 55 -13.79 -12.98 8.33
C GLY A 55 -12.45 -12.99 9.06
N ASN A 56 -11.82 -14.16 9.17
CA ASN A 56 -10.50 -14.30 9.78
C ASN A 56 -9.38 -13.72 8.88
N GLN A 57 -9.51 -13.82 7.56
CA GLN A 57 -8.50 -13.29 6.61
C GLN A 57 -8.56 -11.76 6.48
N GLU A 58 -9.76 -11.17 6.60
CA GLU A 58 -9.92 -9.71 6.60
C GLU A 58 -9.22 -9.06 7.81
N GLN A 59 -9.31 -9.72 8.97
CA GLN A 59 -8.59 -9.30 10.17
C GLN A 59 -7.07 -9.34 9.95
N GLU A 60 -6.55 -10.41 9.34
CA GLU A 60 -5.12 -10.52 9.01
C GLU A 60 -4.59 -9.45 8.03
N PHE A 61 -5.43 -8.90 7.15
CA PHE A 61 -5.04 -7.77 6.30
C PHE A 61 -5.05 -6.47 7.09
N ASN A 62 -6.05 -6.30 7.95
CA ASN A 62 -6.17 -5.14 8.81
C ASN A 62 -5.08 -5.11 9.88
N ASP A 63 -4.50 -6.24 10.25
CA ASP A 63 -3.36 -6.33 11.19
C ASP A 63 -2.06 -5.72 10.62
N ILE A 64 -1.95 -5.55 9.31
CA ILE A 64 -0.83 -4.81 8.71
C ILE A 64 -1.03 -3.32 9.03
N GLN A 65 -0.43 -2.83 10.10
CA GLN A 65 -0.58 -1.45 10.57
C GLN A 65 0.61 -0.56 10.20
N PRO A 66 0.41 0.76 10.06
CA PRO A 66 1.50 1.70 9.87
C PRO A 66 2.47 1.70 11.05
N ASP A 67 3.76 1.55 10.75
CA ASP A 67 4.85 1.82 11.69
C ASP A 67 5.42 3.22 11.42
N TYR A 68 4.83 4.21 12.09
CA TYR A 68 5.31 5.59 11.99
C TYR A 68 6.67 5.83 12.65
N GLY A 69 7.16 4.88 13.46
CA GLY A 69 8.47 4.95 14.11
C GLY A 69 9.63 4.54 13.20
N ALA A 70 9.38 3.63 12.27
CA ALA A 70 10.38 3.17 11.31
C ALA A 70 10.88 4.24 10.33
N GLY A 71 10.17 5.37 10.25
CA GLY A 71 10.58 6.50 9.42
C GLY A 71 11.85 7.20 9.93
N GLY A 72 12.26 6.98 11.18
CA GLY A 72 13.34 7.74 11.81
C GLY A 72 12.91 9.16 12.21
N THR A 73 13.87 9.93 12.72
CA THR A 73 13.62 11.27 13.27
C THR A 73 14.49 12.29 12.57
N ILE A 74 13.91 13.44 12.22
CA ILE A 74 14.67 14.60 11.73
C ILE A 74 15.36 15.24 12.93
N THR A 75 16.69 15.14 12.98
CA THR A 75 17.56 15.76 13.99
C THR A 75 18.00 17.14 13.54
N SER A 76 18.00 18.12 14.44
CA SER A 76 18.39 19.50 14.13
C SER A 76 18.94 20.21 15.37
N GLU A 77 19.90 21.09 15.15
CA GLU A 77 20.50 21.96 16.18
C GLU A 77 19.74 23.28 16.34
N CYS A 78 18.90 23.66 15.36
CA CYS A 78 18.02 24.83 15.42
C CYS A 78 17.10 24.88 16.65
N LYS A 79 16.95 23.79 17.41
CA LYS A 79 16.13 23.79 18.64
C LYS A 79 16.59 24.80 19.70
N TYR A 80 17.82 25.30 19.60
CA TYR A 80 18.40 26.28 20.53
C TYR A 80 18.43 27.72 19.97
N ASP A 81 18.04 27.91 18.71
CA ASP A 81 18.05 29.20 18.03
C ASP A 81 16.67 29.49 17.41
N GLU A 82 16.02 30.56 17.87
CA GLU A 82 14.63 30.85 17.47
C GLU A 82 14.52 31.16 15.97
N GLU A 83 15.49 31.88 15.39
CA GLU A 83 15.47 32.23 13.96
C GLU A 83 15.64 30.99 13.08
N CYS A 84 16.60 30.12 13.42
CA CYS A 84 16.81 28.83 12.79
C CYS A 84 15.55 27.96 12.90
N PHE A 85 14.94 27.90 14.09
CA PHE A 85 13.72 27.14 14.31
C PHE A 85 12.57 27.62 13.42
N GLN A 86 12.34 28.93 13.35
CA GLN A 86 11.29 29.50 12.50
C GLN A 86 11.56 29.24 11.02
N CYS A 87 12.81 29.31 10.57
CA CYS A 87 13.20 28.95 9.20
C CYS A 87 12.83 27.49 8.87
N MET A 88 13.24 26.54 9.71
CA MET A 88 13.07 25.12 9.40
C MET A 88 11.66 24.56 9.68
N LYS A 89 10.86 25.21 10.53
CA LYS A 89 9.63 24.63 11.12
C LYS A 89 8.64 24.13 10.07
N ALA A 90 8.41 24.91 9.03
CA ALA A 90 7.50 24.54 7.95
C ALA A 90 8.03 23.33 7.16
N HIS A 91 9.32 23.33 6.84
CA HIS A 91 9.99 22.25 6.12
C HIS A 91 10.00 20.94 6.94
N ALA A 92 10.33 21.02 8.23
CA ALA A 92 10.30 19.88 9.14
C ALA A 92 8.89 19.28 9.29
N LYS A 93 7.85 20.13 9.33
CA LYS A 93 6.46 19.66 9.34
C LYS A 93 6.11 18.93 8.04
N THR A 94 6.41 19.52 6.89
CA THR A 94 6.13 18.92 5.58
C THR A 94 6.88 17.60 5.39
N ALA A 95 8.15 17.53 5.82
CA ALA A 95 8.95 16.33 5.80
C ALA A 95 8.32 15.20 6.65
N ARG A 96 7.89 15.49 7.88
CA ARG A 96 7.17 14.51 8.73
C ARG A 96 5.85 14.06 8.10
N ASP A 97 5.07 14.99 7.55
CA ASP A 97 3.81 14.68 6.85
C ASP A 97 4.06 13.76 5.63
N LEU A 98 5.18 13.95 4.92
CA LEU A 98 5.60 13.08 3.82
C LEU A 98 6.01 11.69 4.32
N MET A 99 6.76 11.58 5.42
CA MET A 99 7.14 10.30 6.03
C MET A 99 5.91 9.46 6.43
N ILE A 100 4.92 10.11 7.04
CA ILE A 100 3.62 9.46 7.36
C ILE A 100 2.92 8.97 6.09
N LYS A 101 2.92 9.79 5.03
CA LYS A 101 2.28 9.42 3.75
C LYS A 101 3.02 8.29 3.04
N LEU A 102 4.35 8.22 3.13
CA LEU A 102 5.14 7.10 2.59
C LEU A 102 4.73 5.78 3.25
N GLU A 103 4.67 5.76 4.58
CA GLU A 103 4.28 4.57 5.36
C GLU A 103 2.83 4.16 5.07
N LYS A 104 1.89 5.11 5.01
CA LYS A 104 0.49 4.80 4.65
C LYS A 104 0.37 4.13 3.28
N VAL A 105 1.07 4.66 2.27
CA VAL A 105 1.06 4.08 0.92
C VAL A 105 1.75 2.71 0.90
N TYR A 106 2.81 2.53 1.70
CA TYR A 106 3.49 1.24 1.89
C TYR A 106 2.57 0.18 2.50
N VAL A 107 1.83 0.52 3.56
CA VAL A 107 0.86 -0.39 4.17
C VAL A 107 -0.25 -0.77 3.20
N ILE A 108 -0.78 0.19 2.43
CA ILE A 108 -1.77 -0.11 1.39
C ILE A 108 -1.19 -1.12 0.40
N TYR A 109 0.04 -0.92 -0.08
CA TYR A 109 0.71 -1.87 -0.95
C TYR A 109 0.84 -3.26 -0.33
N GLN A 110 1.32 -3.36 0.91
CA GLN A 110 1.46 -4.64 1.61
C GLN A 110 0.12 -5.38 1.75
N ARG A 111 -0.94 -4.66 2.12
CA ARG A 111 -2.30 -5.22 2.23
C ARG A 111 -2.82 -5.70 0.87
N THR A 112 -2.70 -4.87 -0.16
CA THR A 112 -3.16 -5.21 -1.52
C THR A 112 -2.38 -6.41 -2.09
N MET A 113 -1.08 -6.48 -1.86
CA MET A 113 -0.26 -7.62 -2.30
C MET A 113 -0.58 -8.90 -1.53
N LYS A 114 -0.81 -8.83 -0.22
CA LYS A 114 -1.25 -9.98 0.56
C LYS A 114 -2.63 -10.50 0.08
N LYS A 115 -3.57 -9.59 -0.24
CA LYS A 115 -4.85 -9.94 -0.88
C LYS A 115 -4.60 -10.64 -2.23
N TYR A 116 -3.73 -10.08 -3.08
CA TYR A 116 -3.34 -10.67 -4.37
C TYR A 116 -2.79 -12.10 -4.23
N ASP A 117 -1.83 -12.31 -3.33
CA ASP A 117 -1.20 -13.62 -3.14
C ASP A 117 -2.20 -14.66 -2.62
N MET A 118 -3.09 -14.24 -1.72
CA MET A 118 -4.19 -15.08 -1.25
C MET A 118 -5.10 -15.53 -2.41
N MET A 119 -5.50 -14.60 -3.29
CA MET A 119 -6.28 -14.94 -4.48
C MET A 119 -5.60 -15.96 -5.37
N VAL A 120 -4.31 -15.77 -5.63
CA VAL A 120 -3.52 -16.70 -6.43
C VAL A 120 -3.51 -18.09 -5.77
N ALA A 121 -3.37 -18.16 -4.44
CA ALA A 121 -3.39 -19.43 -3.71
C ALA A 121 -4.75 -20.14 -3.80
N ILE A 122 -5.85 -19.38 -3.73
CA ILE A 122 -7.21 -19.93 -3.87
C ILE A 122 -7.43 -20.45 -5.28
N ALA A 123 -7.00 -19.67 -6.28
CA ALA A 123 -7.06 -20.06 -7.68
C ALA A 123 -6.24 -21.34 -7.94
N ASP A 124 -5.04 -21.43 -7.37
CA ASP A 124 -4.19 -22.64 -7.43
C ASP A 124 -4.91 -23.84 -6.77
N GLY A 125 -5.61 -23.62 -5.65
CA GLY A 125 -6.44 -24.63 -5.00
C GLY A 125 -7.63 -25.09 -5.86
N ALA A 126 -8.36 -24.15 -6.47
CA ALA A 126 -9.48 -24.41 -7.36
C ALA A 126 -9.05 -25.19 -8.62
N ALA A 127 -7.93 -24.78 -9.20
CA ALA A 127 -7.30 -25.43 -10.34
C ALA A 127 -7.00 -26.92 -10.09
N ASN A 128 -6.71 -27.31 -8.85
CA ASN A 128 -6.45 -28.72 -8.51
C ASN A 128 -7.71 -29.59 -8.52
N LEU A 129 -8.92 -29.02 -8.61
CA LEU A 129 -10.18 -29.77 -8.69
C LEU A 129 -10.45 -30.36 -10.08
N GLY A 130 -9.70 -29.95 -11.12
CA GLY A 130 -9.84 -30.53 -12.47
C GLY A 130 -8.73 -30.11 -13.44
N GLN A 131 -8.29 -31.05 -14.30
CA GLN A 131 -7.15 -30.81 -15.22
C GLN A 131 -7.38 -29.62 -16.19
N TYR A 132 -8.60 -29.45 -16.70
CA TYR A 132 -8.94 -28.33 -17.58
C TYR A 132 -8.88 -26.98 -16.85
N ALA A 133 -9.37 -26.92 -15.61
CA ALA A 133 -9.30 -25.72 -14.77
C ALA A 133 -7.85 -25.35 -14.46
N LYS A 134 -7.01 -26.36 -14.18
CA LYS A 134 -5.56 -26.17 -13.97
C LYS A 134 -4.87 -25.52 -15.16
N TYR A 135 -5.10 -26.04 -16.36
CA TYR A 135 -4.46 -25.50 -17.56
C TYR A 135 -4.94 -24.07 -17.86
N ALA A 136 -6.25 -23.82 -17.77
CA ALA A 136 -6.81 -22.49 -17.97
C ALA A 136 -6.25 -21.46 -16.97
N TRP A 137 -6.18 -21.83 -15.69
CA TRP A 137 -5.60 -20.98 -14.65
C TRP A 137 -4.10 -20.74 -14.86
N MET A 138 -3.31 -21.78 -15.19
CA MET A 138 -1.89 -21.60 -15.50
C MET A 138 -1.65 -20.60 -16.64
N MET A 139 -2.47 -20.67 -17.69
CA MET A 139 -2.42 -19.73 -18.82
C MET A 139 -2.78 -18.31 -18.39
N GLN A 140 -3.79 -18.12 -17.54
CA GLN A 140 -4.15 -16.80 -17.02
C GLN A 140 -3.10 -16.22 -16.05
N LYS A 141 -2.60 -17.04 -15.13
CA LYS A 141 -1.57 -16.67 -14.14
C LYS A 141 -0.28 -16.25 -14.83
N GLY A 142 0.16 -16.99 -15.84
CA GLY A 142 1.38 -16.70 -16.62
C GLY A 142 1.21 -15.61 -17.68
N SER A 143 -0.02 -15.27 -18.07
CA SER A 143 -0.26 -14.26 -19.11
C SER A 143 -0.11 -12.84 -18.56
N PRO A 144 0.80 -12.01 -19.10
CA PRO A 144 0.89 -10.59 -18.71
C PRO A 144 -0.34 -9.77 -19.12
N ARG A 145 -1.23 -10.35 -19.95
CA ARG A 145 -2.46 -9.72 -20.43
C ARG A 145 -3.71 -10.16 -19.68
N SER A 146 -3.60 -11.06 -18.69
CA SER A 146 -4.75 -11.39 -17.86
C SER A 146 -5.19 -10.16 -17.07
N GLU A 147 -6.50 -10.01 -16.85
CA GLU A 147 -7.07 -8.86 -16.16
C GLU A 147 -6.42 -8.64 -14.79
N MET A 148 -6.19 -9.74 -14.06
CA MET A 148 -5.51 -9.77 -12.77
C MET A 148 -4.09 -9.21 -12.83
N ASN A 149 -3.28 -9.64 -13.82
CA ASN A 149 -1.89 -9.18 -13.97
C ASN A 149 -1.81 -7.73 -14.47
N VAL A 150 -2.74 -7.31 -15.34
CA VAL A 150 -2.86 -5.92 -15.79
C VAL A 150 -3.20 -5.00 -14.61
N ALA A 151 -4.16 -5.41 -13.77
CA ALA A 151 -4.56 -4.63 -12.60
C ALA A 151 -3.44 -4.56 -11.55
N LYS A 152 -2.77 -5.68 -11.25
CA LYS A 152 -1.58 -5.70 -10.38
C LYS A 152 -0.52 -4.73 -10.88
N LYS A 153 -0.18 -4.79 -12.17
CA LYS A 153 0.81 -3.90 -12.76
C LYS A 153 0.40 -2.43 -12.70
N LYS A 154 -0.88 -2.12 -12.94
CA LYS A 154 -1.41 -0.75 -12.83
C LYS A 154 -1.29 -0.24 -11.39
N PHE A 155 -1.60 -1.08 -10.41
CA PHE A 155 -1.44 -0.77 -9.00
C PHE A 155 0.02 -0.54 -8.61
N GLU A 156 0.92 -1.46 -8.97
CA GLU A 156 2.37 -1.34 -8.73
C GLU A 156 2.94 -0.06 -9.33
N ASN A 157 2.59 0.26 -10.58
CA ASN A 157 3.04 1.51 -11.21
C ASN A 157 2.55 2.76 -10.47
N LYS A 158 1.29 2.75 -9.99
CA LYS A 158 0.73 3.87 -9.23
C LYS A 158 1.41 4.00 -7.87
N TYR A 159 1.72 2.88 -7.22
CA TYR A 159 2.51 2.83 -6.00
C TYR A 159 3.93 3.39 -6.22
N ASP A 160 4.67 2.88 -7.20
CA ASP A 160 6.05 3.28 -7.49
C ASP A 160 6.12 4.79 -7.79
N ASN A 161 5.24 5.29 -8.65
CA ASN A 161 5.14 6.73 -8.95
C ASN A 161 4.80 7.57 -7.71
N SER A 162 3.89 7.07 -6.86
CA SER A 162 3.48 7.73 -5.62
C SER A 162 4.63 7.84 -4.62
N GLN A 163 5.45 6.79 -4.50
CA GLN A 163 6.61 6.75 -3.60
C GLN A 163 7.76 7.60 -4.11
N VAL A 164 8.11 7.50 -5.39
CA VAL A 164 9.17 8.33 -6.01
C VAL A 164 8.88 9.82 -5.83
N ASN A 165 7.64 10.24 -6.13
CA ASN A 165 7.24 11.64 -5.99
C ASN A 165 7.32 12.15 -4.53
N LYS A 166 6.95 11.31 -3.56
CA LYS A 166 7.03 11.68 -2.14
C LYS A 166 8.46 11.72 -1.63
N LEU A 167 9.30 10.77 -2.03
CA LEU A 167 10.72 10.75 -1.68
C LEU A 167 11.45 11.96 -2.27
N GLN A 168 11.18 12.33 -3.53
CA GLN A 168 11.77 13.54 -4.12
C GLN A 168 11.39 14.81 -3.36
N LYS A 169 10.10 14.96 -3.01
CA LYS A 169 9.65 16.09 -2.19
C LYS A 169 10.29 16.08 -0.81
N LEU A 170 10.37 14.92 -0.18
CA LEU A 170 11.02 14.78 1.13
C LEU A 170 12.48 15.23 1.07
N ASN A 171 13.21 14.82 0.03
CA ASN A 171 14.59 15.23 -0.16
C ASN A 171 14.72 16.76 -0.29
N ALA A 172 13.82 17.39 -1.04
CA ALA A 172 13.80 18.85 -1.18
C ALA A 172 13.55 19.56 0.16
N GLU A 173 12.62 19.07 0.98
CA GLU A 173 12.39 19.62 2.33
C GLU A 173 13.61 19.43 3.23
N LEU A 174 14.30 18.29 3.14
CA LEU A 174 15.52 18.04 3.90
C LEU A 174 16.66 18.97 3.46
N VAL A 175 16.82 19.23 2.16
CA VAL A 175 17.79 20.24 1.68
C VAL A 175 17.48 21.60 2.28
N ALA A 176 16.21 22.03 2.27
CA ALA A 176 15.79 23.32 2.83
C ALA A 176 16.08 23.44 4.33
N ILE A 177 15.90 22.36 5.11
CA ILE A 177 16.30 22.33 6.53
C ILE A 177 17.83 22.52 6.66
N GLY A 178 18.61 21.85 5.81
CA GLY A 178 20.06 22.01 5.78
C GLY A 178 20.50 23.43 5.44
N ASP A 179 19.77 24.13 4.57
CA ASP A 179 20.02 25.53 4.26
C ASP A 179 19.74 26.44 5.46
N CYS A 180 18.68 26.19 6.23
CA CYS A 180 18.42 26.91 7.49
C CYS A 180 19.55 26.70 8.52
N GLU A 181 19.97 25.45 8.71
CA GLU A 181 21.09 25.07 9.61
C GLU A 181 22.40 25.74 9.18
N LYS A 182 22.66 25.81 7.87
CA LYS A 182 23.84 26.50 7.34
C LYS A 182 23.77 28.01 7.60
N GLN A 183 22.61 28.63 7.41
CA GLN A 183 22.44 30.09 7.54
C GLN A 183 22.54 30.56 8.98
N HIS A 184 21.93 29.86 9.93
CA HIS A 184 21.80 30.32 11.31
C HIS A 184 22.77 29.64 12.28
N MET A 185 23.13 28.38 12.05
CA MET A 185 24.05 27.61 12.94
C MET A 185 25.46 27.49 12.36
N GLY A 186 25.68 27.93 11.12
CA GLY A 186 26.97 27.77 10.45
C GLY A 186 27.35 26.30 10.20
N ASN A 187 26.36 25.40 10.10
CA ASN A 187 26.58 23.96 9.88
C ASN A 187 26.33 23.58 8.40
N PRO A 188 27.33 23.69 7.51
CA PRO A 188 27.15 23.40 6.08
C PRO A 188 26.98 21.91 5.78
N ASN A 189 27.30 21.03 6.73
CA ASN A 189 27.32 19.58 6.51
C ASN A 189 26.09 18.87 7.10
N TRP A 190 25.13 19.62 7.66
CA TRP A 190 23.95 19.05 8.29
C TRP A 190 23.23 18.04 7.38
N TYR A 191 23.08 18.37 6.09
CA TYR A 191 22.40 17.51 5.12
C TYR A 191 23.11 16.16 4.96
N ASN A 192 24.44 16.17 4.78
CA ASN A 192 25.20 14.94 4.58
C ASN A 192 25.19 14.05 5.84
N LEU A 193 25.22 14.66 7.02
CA LEU A 193 25.31 13.94 8.29
C LEU A 193 23.94 13.43 8.78
N ASN A 194 22.86 14.16 8.55
CA ASN A 194 21.54 13.86 9.10
C ASN A 194 20.52 13.45 8.02
N ALA A 195 20.42 14.23 6.94
CA ALA A 195 19.39 14.02 5.93
C ALA A 195 19.68 12.84 4.99
N VAL A 196 20.93 12.66 4.55
CA VAL A 196 21.30 11.57 3.63
C VAL A 196 21.01 10.19 4.24
N PRO A 197 21.46 9.87 5.47
CA PRO A 197 21.15 8.58 6.09
C PRO A 197 19.64 8.32 6.20
N LEU A 198 18.88 9.34 6.64
CA LEU A 198 17.43 9.28 6.75
C LEU A 198 16.77 9.02 5.39
N TYR A 199 17.13 9.81 4.37
CA TYR A 199 16.59 9.64 3.02
C TYR A 199 16.92 8.27 2.44
N THR A 200 18.15 7.79 2.61
CA THR A 200 18.58 6.46 2.15
C THR A 200 17.79 5.35 2.83
N GLN A 201 17.62 5.40 4.15
CA GLN A 201 16.80 4.43 4.89
C GLN A 201 15.36 4.40 4.37
N LEU A 202 14.73 5.56 4.20
CA LEU A 202 13.37 5.67 3.70
C LEU A 202 13.25 5.20 2.24
N SER A 203 14.25 5.50 1.41
CA SER A 203 14.28 5.04 0.01
C SER A 203 14.45 3.53 -0.09
N ILE A 204 15.23 2.89 0.79
CA ILE A 204 15.37 1.43 0.81
C ILE A 204 14.07 0.77 1.26
N ARG A 205 13.39 1.34 2.27
CA ARG A 205 12.15 0.78 2.81
C ARG A 205 10.95 0.91 1.85
N TYR A 206 10.83 2.06 1.20
CA TYR A 206 9.60 2.42 0.47
C TYR A 206 9.70 2.35 -1.06
N LYS A 207 10.88 2.05 -1.61
CA LYS A 207 10.97 1.65 -3.02
C LYS A 207 10.95 0.12 -3.11
N ARG A 208 10.28 -0.37 -4.14
CA ARG A 208 10.24 -1.78 -4.52
C ARG A 208 11.39 -2.11 -5.46
#